data_AF-A0A8S3FP78-F1
#
_entry.id   AF-A0A8S3FP78-F1
#
_cell.length_a   1.000
_cell.length_b   1.000
_cell.length_c   1.000
_cell.angle_alpha   90.00
_cell.angle_beta   90.00
_cell.angle_gamma   90.00
#
_symmetry.space_group_name_H-M   'P 1'
#
loop_
_entity.id
_entity.type
_entity.pdbx_description
1 polymer ?
#
loop_
_entity_poly.entity_id
_entity_poly.type
_entity_poly.pdbx_seq_one_letter_code
_entity_poly.pdbx_strand_id
1 'polypeptide(L)'
;IEETIENGLRRTKFAETFRMSTYLAAWAVLPDTYGQHVSEQEEPKITIWTRREPIENGHTALALEIAVHSVAFFTDYFNTSEPVTPKIDLLAVPDFASGAMENWGLVSFREDRLMFNGRIASVIQKQQLAETMAHEIAHFWFGNYVTCQWWDNLWLNEAMATWLSYKPFSVKYPDWNMVE
;
A
#
# COMPACT_ATOMS: atom_id res chain seq x y z
N ILE A 1 20.23 -2.21 -7.55
CA ILE A 1 21.72 -2.12 -7.55
C ILE A 1 22.08 -0.72 -7.12
N GLU A 2 22.87 -0.58 -6.05
CA GLU A 2 23.39 0.72 -5.62
C GLU A 2 24.87 0.80 -5.95
N GLU A 3 25.28 1.88 -6.62
CA GLU A 3 26.68 2.16 -6.92
C GLU A 3 27.04 3.58 -6.44
N THR A 4 28.19 3.72 -5.80
CA THR A 4 28.76 5.04 -5.49
C THR A 4 29.42 5.57 -6.75
N ILE A 5 29.07 6.79 -7.15
CA ILE A 5 29.68 7.48 -8.29
C ILE A 5 30.54 8.64 -7.77
N GLU A 6 31.28 9.31 -8.67
CA GLU A 6 32.15 10.42 -8.29
C GLU A 6 31.42 11.53 -7.52
N ASN A 7 32.16 12.25 -6.68
CA ASN A 7 31.68 13.38 -5.87
C ASN A 7 30.64 13.01 -4.78
N GLY A 8 30.65 11.76 -4.29
CA GLY A 8 29.83 11.34 -3.16
C GLY A 8 28.35 11.12 -3.49
N LEU A 9 27.99 11.14 -4.77
CA LEU A 9 26.65 10.80 -5.23
C LEU A 9 26.47 9.27 -5.27
N ARG A 10 25.22 8.82 -5.14
CA ARG A 10 24.85 7.40 -5.32
C ARG A 10 23.91 7.27 -6.49
N ARG A 11 24.09 6.22 -7.29
CA ARG A 11 23.13 5.80 -8.30
C ARG A 11 22.44 4.52 -7.84
N THR A 12 21.11 4.58 -7.76
CA THR A 12 20.28 3.41 -7.51
C THR A 12 19.56 3.02 -8.79
N LYS A 13 19.82 1.79 -9.26
CA LYS A 13 19.13 1.18 -10.40
C LYS A 13 18.11 0.17 -9.89
N PHE A 14 16.85 0.37 -10.25
CA PHE A 14 15.74 -0.54 -9.98
C PHE A 14 15.61 -1.61 -11.07
N ALA A 15 14.90 -2.70 -10.76
CA ALA A 15 14.52 -3.70 -11.75
C ALA A 15 13.57 -3.10 -12.79
N GLU A 16 13.50 -3.73 -13.97
CA GLU A 16 12.52 -3.36 -14.98
C GLU A 16 11.10 -3.62 -14.46
N THR A 17 10.18 -2.68 -14.69
CA THR A 17 8.80 -2.81 -14.25
C THR A 17 8.01 -3.71 -15.19
N PHE A 18 6.87 -4.22 -14.73
CA PHE A 18 5.83 -4.68 -15.65
C PHE A 18 5.38 -3.53 -16.56
N ARG A 19 4.69 -3.87 -17.65
CA ARG A 19 4.02 -2.87 -18.48
C ARG A 19 2.94 -2.20 -17.64
N MET A 20 3.05 -0.89 -17.44
CA MET A 20 2.13 -0.10 -16.64
C MET A 20 1.86 1.26 -17.27
N SER A 21 0.75 1.89 -16.88
CA SER A 21 0.40 3.25 -17.28
C SER A 21 1.34 4.27 -16.63
N THR A 22 1.58 5.40 -17.29
CA THR A 22 2.57 6.41 -16.83
C THR A 22 2.23 7.00 -15.46
N TYR A 23 0.95 7.11 -15.11
CA TYR A 23 0.49 7.68 -13.84
C TYR A 23 0.90 6.84 -12.61
N LEU A 24 1.26 5.57 -12.82
CA LEU A 24 1.70 4.67 -11.76
C LEU A 24 3.19 4.75 -11.46
N ALA A 25 3.99 5.38 -12.34
CA ALA A 25 5.42 5.50 -12.13
C ALA A 25 5.73 6.37 -10.91
N ALA A 26 6.48 5.81 -9.94
CA ALA A 26 6.87 6.50 -8.73
C ALA A 26 8.29 6.15 -8.29
N TRP A 27 8.94 7.12 -7.64
CA TRP A 27 10.19 6.95 -6.91
C TRP A 27 10.22 7.96 -5.77
N ALA A 28 10.97 7.65 -4.72
CA ALA A 28 11.13 8.53 -3.58
C ALA A 28 12.60 8.58 -3.14
N VAL A 29 13.06 9.77 -2.74
CA VAL A 29 14.36 9.97 -2.10
C VAL A 29 14.09 10.61 -0.76
N LEU A 30 14.24 9.81 0.30
CA LEU A 30 13.76 10.17 1.63
C LEU A 30 14.90 10.04 2.64
N PRO A 31 15.44 11.15 3.15
CA PRO A 31 16.33 11.08 4.30
C PRO A 31 15.56 10.60 5.54
N ASP A 32 16.27 9.98 6.48
CA ASP A 32 15.76 9.63 7.82
C ASP A 32 14.48 8.77 7.84
N THR A 33 14.35 7.90 6.84
CA THR A 33 13.23 6.95 6.71
C THR A 33 13.68 5.54 7.06
N TYR A 34 12.81 4.80 7.77
CA TYR A 34 13.06 3.46 8.28
C TYR A 34 11.97 2.52 7.80
N GLY A 35 12.37 1.30 7.45
CA GLY A 35 11.47 0.25 6.96
C GLY A 35 11.10 -0.74 8.07
N GLN A 36 9.83 -1.08 8.19
CA GLN A 36 9.33 -2.17 9.03
C GLN A 36 8.50 -3.15 8.20
N HIS A 37 8.72 -4.45 8.39
CA HIS A 37 8.04 -5.54 7.69
C HIS A 37 7.75 -6.70 8.64
N VAL A 38 6.80 -7.57 8.26
CA VAL A 38 6.33 -8.69 9.12
C VAL A 38 7.26 -9.90 9.06
N SER A 39 7.81 -10.24 7.88
CA SER A 39 8.72 -11.37 7.69
C SER A 39 9.55 -11.19 6.41
N GLU A 40 10.76 -11.78 6.37
CA GLU A 40 11.57 -11.85 5.13
C GLU A 40 11.19 -13.03 4.23
N GLN A 41 10.36 -13.96 4.71
CA GLN A 41 10.08 -15.24 4.04
C GLN A 41 8.75 -15.24 3.25
N GLU A 42 7.95 -14.18 3.35
CA GLU A 42 6.66 -14.07 2.66
C GLU A 42 6.81 -13.18 1.41
N GLU A 43 6.31 -13.68 0.27
CA GLU A 43 6.19 -12.90 -0.96
C GLU A 43 4.72 -12.53 -1.21
N PRO A 44 4.41 -11.27 -1.58
CA PRO A 44 5.36 -10.17 -1.74
C PRO A 44 5.90 -9.63 -0.41
N LYS A 45 7.15 -9.13 -0.41
CA LYS A 45 7.69 -8.43 0.76
C LYS A 45 6.94 -7.12 0.98
N ILE A 46 6.21 -7.00 2.09
CA ILE A 46 5.45 -5.80 2.46
C ILE A 46 6.22 -4.99 3.51
N THR A 47 6.58 -3.75 3.19
CA THR A 47 7.36 -2.87 4.08
C THR A 47 6.66 -1.52 4.24
N ILE A 48 6.44 -1.06 5.47
CA ILE A 48 6.08 0.33 5.74
C ILE A 48 7.35 1.16 5.90
N TRP A 49 7.43 2.26 5.15
CA TRP A 49 8.49 3.25 5.23
C TRP A 49 7.98 4.53 5.89
N THR A 50 8.58 4.90 7.02
CA THR A 50 8.19 6.11 7.77
C THR A 50 9.36 6.62 8.63
N ARG A 51 9.13 7.71 9.37
CA ARG A 51 10.04 8.19 10.42
C ARG A 51 10.18 7.14 11.52
N ARG A 52 11.21 7.27 12.35
CA ARG A 52 11.49 6.29 13.42
C ARG A 52 10.40 6.21 14.48
N GLU A 53 9.86 7.35 14.91
CA GLU A 53 8.94 7.45 16.05
C GLU A 53 7.65 6.62 15.90
N PRO A 54 6.95 6.62 14.75
CA PRO A 54 5.76 5.78 14.60
C PRO A 54 6.05 4.27 14.69
N ILE A 55 7.23 3.82 14.27
CA ILE A 55 7.65 2.42 14.39
C ILE A 55 7.90 2.06 15.86
N GLU A 56 8.68 2.89 16.56
CA GLU A 56 9.01 2.67 17.98
C GLU A 56 7.77 2.68 18.88
N ASN A 57 6.77 3.49 18.53
CA ASN A 57 5.50 3.55 19.24
C ASN A 57 4.46 2.52 18.77
N GLY A 58 4.81 1.67 17.79
CA GLY A 58 3.95 0.59 17.30
C GLY A 58 2.75 1.05 16.48
N HIS A 59 2.76 2.28 15.94
CA HIS A 59 1.64 2.84 15.19
C HIS A 59 1.44 2.20 13.81
N THR A 60 2.45 1.51 13.30
CA THR A 60 2.47 0.82 12.00
C THR A 60 1.92 -0.61 12.04
N ALA A 61 1.78 -1.19 13.23
CA ALA A 61 1.52 -2.62 13.40
C ALA A 61 0.18 -3.06 12.77
N LEU A 62 -0.88 -2.29 13.02
CA LEU A 62 -2.20 -2.58 12.45
C LEU A 62 -2.21 -2.44 10.93
N ALA A 63 -1.54 -1.42 10.39
CA ALA A 63 -1.46 -1.21 8.94
C ALA A 63 -0.74 -2.36 8.24
N LEU A 64 0.36 -2.87 8.81
CA LEU A 64 1.05 -4.06 8.29
C LEU A 64 0.15 -5.30 8.34
N GLU A 65 -0.56 -5.53 9.44
CA GLU A 65 -1.47 -6.67 9.60
C GLU A 65 -2.59 -6.64 8.55
N ILE A 66 -3.17 -5.46 8.31
CA ILE A 66 -4.23 -5.25 7.32
C ILE A 66 -3.68 -5.45 5.91
N ALA A 67 -2.48 -4.93 5.62
CA ALA A 67 -1.88 -5.04 4.30
C ALA A 67 -1.60 -6.50 3.93
N VAL A 68 -0.95 -7.26 4.82
CA VAL A 68 -0.69 -8.71 4.64
C VAL A 68 -2.00 -9.46 4.41
N HIS A 69 -3.02 -9.20 5.23
CA HIS A 69 -4.32 -9.85 5.08
C HIS A 69 -4.99 -9.51 3.74
N SER A 70 -5.00 -8.25 3.35
CA SER A 70 -5.67 -7.80 2.13
C SER A 70 -5.00 -8.36 0.88
N VAL A 71 -3.66 -8.40 0.85
CA VAL A 71 -2.90 -9.03 -0.24
C VAL A 71 -3.23 -10.52 -0.35
N ALA A 72 -3.20 -11.25 0.76
CA ALA A 72 -3.53 -12.68 0.79
C ALA A 72 -4.97 -12.93 0.33
N PHE A 73 -5.92 -12.12 0.81
CA PHE A 73 -7.33 -12.20 0.41
C PHE A 73 -7.51 -11.97 -1.09
N PHE A 74 -6.96 -10.90 -1.65
CA PHE A 74 -7.16 -10.62 -3.08
C PHE A 74 -6.43 -11.60 -3.99
N THR A 75 -5.29 -12.13 -3.56
CA THR A 75 -4.57 -13.20 -4.28
C THR A 75 -5.45 -14.44 -4.44
N ASP A 76 -6.12 -14.86 -3.36
CA ASP A 76 -7.06 -15.98 -3.38
C ASP A 76 -8.34 -15.63 -4.16
N TYR A 77 -8.94 -14.46 -3.89
CA TYR A 77 -10.20 -14.02 -4.48
C TYR A 77 -10.12 -13.89 -6.01
N PHE A 78 -9.01 -13.40 -6.55
CA PHE A 78 -8.77 -13.30 -7.99
C PHE A 78 -8.07 -14.51 -8.58
N ASN A 79 -7.76 -15.52 -7.77
CA ASN A 79 -7.11 -16.77 -8.16
C ASN A 79 -5.83 -16.52 -8.98
N THR A 80 -4.97 -15.61 -8.50
CA THR A 80 -3.68 -15.30 -9.13
C THR A 80 -2.61 -16.23 -8.58
N SER A 81 -2.03 -17.07 -9.45
CA SER A 81 -1.01 -18.06 -9.07
C SER A 81 0.37 -17.46 -8.77
N GLU A 82 0.62 -16.22 -9.19
CA GLU A 82 1.87 -15.51 -9.00
C GLU A 82 1.62 -14.19 -8.24
N PRO A 83 2.57 -13.71 -7.42
CA PRO A 83 2.46 -12.42 -6.77
C PRO A 83 2.25 -11.28 -7.78
N VAL A 84 1.28 -10.41 -7.51
CA VAL A 84 0.98 -9.22 -8.35
C VAL A 84 2.13 -8.20 -8.45
N THR A 85 3.12 -8.32 -7.57
CA THR A 85 4.40 -7.58 -7.58
C THR A 85 5.37 -8.34 -6.68
N PRO A 86 6.70 -8.30 -6.88
CA PRO A 86 7.66 -8.93 -5.96
C PRO A 86 7.73 -8.26 -4.57
N LYS A 87 7.36 -6.97 -4.47
CA LYS A 87 7.37 -6.20 -3.23
C LYS A 87 6.29 -5.12 -3.20
N ILE A 88 5.89 -4.75 -1.99
CA ILE A 88 4.94 -3.68 -1.70
C ILE A 88 5.55 -2.76 -0.66
N ASP A 89 5.94 -1.56 -1.08
CA ASP A 89 6.34 -0.52 -0.16
C ASP A 89 5.16 0.40 0.12
N LEU A 90 4.85 0.61 1.41
CA LEU A 90 3.80 1.47 1.92
C LEU A 90 4.47 2.70 2.53
N LEU A 91 4.51 3.80 1.80
CA LEU A 91 5.25 4.99 2.17
C LEU A 91 4.36 6.00 2.90
N ALA A 92 4.71 6.36 4.13
CA ALA A 92 4.11 7.47 4.84
C ALA A 92 4.69 8.82 4.36
N VAL A 93 3.84 9.66 3.79
CA VAL A 93 4.18 11.00 3.31
C VAL A 93 3.58 12.05 4.26
N PRO A 94 4.39 12.92 4.89
CA PRO A 94 3.90 13.90 5.87
C PRO A 94 2.92 14.93 5.30
N ASP A 95 3.15 15.37 4.06
CA ASP A 95 2.29 16.32 3.34
C ASP A 95 1.91 15.73 1.99
N PHE A 96 0.69 15.19 1.91
CA PHE A 96 0.16 14.53 0.72
C PHE A 96 -1.26 15.03 0.45
N ALA A 97 -1.49 15.49 -0.78
CA ALA A 97 -2.76 16.10 -1.16
C ALA A 97 -3.91 15.10 -1.17
N SER A 98 -3.64 13.87 -1.60
CA SER A 98 -4.58 12.74 -1.59
C SER A 98 -4.53 11.98 -0.26
N GLY A 99 -5.49 11.07 -0.04
CA GLY A 99 -5.42 10.14 1.10
C GLY A 99 -4.34 9.09 0.92
N ALA A 100 -4.28 8.50 -0.28
CA ALA A 100 -3.27 7.57 -0.72
C ALA A 100 -3.18 7.57 -2.27
N MET A 101 -2.23 6.82 -2.83
CA MET A 101 -2.04 6.63 -4.27
C MET A 101 -1.39 5.28 -4.56
N GLU A 102 -1.95 4.53 -5.52
CA GLU A 102 -1.74 3.10 -5.74
C GLU A 102 -0.48 2.73 -6.55
N ASN A 103 0.52 3.62 -6.61
CA ASN A 103 1.68 3.45 -7.48
C ASN A 103 2.28 2.04 -7.33
N TRP A 104 2.43 1.32 -8.45
CA TRP A 104 2.58 -0.14 -8.42
C TRP A 104 3.86 -0.56 -7.70
N GLY A 105 3.69 -1.16 -6.51
CA GLY A 105 4.78 -1.58 -5.63
C GLY A 105 5.38 -0.49 -4.73
N LEU A 106 4.95 0.77 -4.83
CA LEU A 106 5.29 1.87 -3.92
C LEU A 106 4.05 2.71 -3.63
N VAL A 107 3.13 2.18 -2.83
CA VAL A 107 1.90 2.88 -2.47
C VAL A 107 2.25 4.01 -1.50
N SER A 108 1.79 5.22 -1.79
CA SER A 108 1.99 6.37 -0.90
C SER A 108 0.73 6.66 -0.12
N PHE A 109 0.87 6.97 1.16
CA PHE A 109 -0.22 7.34 2.06
C PHE A 109 0.10 8.67 2.72
N ARG A 110 -0.93 9.48 2.95
CA ARG A 110 -0.81 10.54 3.96
C ARG A 110 -0.61 9.90 5.33
N GLU A 111 0.27 10.47 6.14
CA GLU A 111 0.70 9.83 7.41
C GLU A 111 -0.47 9.49 8.35
N ASP A 112 -1.49 10.35 8.44
CA ASP A 112 -2.71 10.12 9.24
C ASP A 112 -3.61 8.99 8.72
N ARG A 113 -3.43 8.57 7.47
CA ARG A 113 -4.14 7.44 6.84
C ARG A 113 -3.42 6.11 6.97
N LEU A 114 -2.13 6.13 7.34
CA LEU A 114 -1.31 4.92 7.48
C LEU A 114 -0.98 4.58 8.94
N MET A 115 -0.92 5.59 9.82
CA MET A 115 -0.54 5.40 11.23
C MET A 115 -1.77 5.19 12.12
N PHE A 116 -1.68 4.23 13.04
CA PHE A 116 -2.75 3.92 14.00
C PHE A 116 -2.24 3.87 15.44
N ASN A 117 -2.59 4.86 16.24
CA ASN A 117 -2.31 4.85 17.67
C ASN A 117 -3.45 4.20 18.47
N GLY A 118 -3.28 2.93 18.83
CA GLY A 118 -4.31 2.16 19.56
C GLY A 118 -4.71 2.70 20.94
N ARG A 119 -4.01 3.70 21.50
CA ARG A 119 -4.39 4.33 22.78
C ARG A 119 -5.40 5.46 22.64
N ILE A 120 -5.43 6.13 21.49
CA ILE A 120 -6.22 7.35 21.29
C ILE A 120 -7.08 7.31 20.01
N ALA A 121 -6.78 6.40 19.08
CA ALA A 121 -7.50 6.32 17.81
C ALA A 121 -8.92 5.83 18.01
N SER A 122 -9.86 6.46 17.32
CA SER A 122 -11.26 6.07 17.28
C SER A 122 -11.48 4.81 16.44
N VAL A 123 -12.65 4.19 16.63
CA VAL A 123 -13.12 3.11 15.76
C VAL A 123 -13.19 3.57 14.30
N ILE A 124 -13.62 4.82 14.06
CA ILE A 124 -13.70 5.40 12.70
C ILE A 124 -12.31 5.47 12.05
N GLN A 125 -11.28 5.90 12.78
CA GLN A 125 -9.91 5.93 12.25
C GLN A 125 -9.38 4.53 11.92
N LYS A 126 -9.74 3.54 12.73
CA LYS A 126 -9.41 2.14 12.47
C LYS A 126 -10.04 1.65 11.16
N GLN A 127 -11.33 1.93 10.97
CA GLN A 127 -12.09 1.58 9.77
C GLN A 127 -11.55 2.30 8.53
N GLN A 128 -11.22 3.58 8.64
CA GLN A 128 -10.66 4.38 7.55
C GLN A 128 -9.28 3.87 7.11
N LEU A 129 -8.39 3.52 8.05
CA LEU A 129 -7.11 2.88 7.73
C LEU A 129 -7.35 1.56 6.99
N ALA A 130 -8.28 0.74 7.49
CA ALA A 130 -8.61 -0.54 6.91
C ALA A 130 -9.12 -0.41 5.46
N GLU A 131 -10.11 0.44 5.25
CA GLU A 131 -10.71 0.73 3.96
C GLU A 131 -9.68 1.29 2.97
N THR A 132 -8.91 2.30 3.37
CA THR A 132 -7.92 2.94 2.48
C THR A 132 -6.84 1.91 2.11
N MET A 133 -6.31 1.16 3.07
CA MET A 133 -5.30 0.13 2.80
C MET A 133 -5.82 -0.94 1.82
N ALA A 134 -7.04 -1.45 2.03
CA ALA A 134 -7.61 -2.44 1.13
C ALA A 134 -7.96 -1.87 -0.25
N HIS A 135 -8.40 -0.62 -0.34
CA HIS A 135 -8.64 0.10 -1.60
C HIS A 135 -7.35 0.20 -2.44
N GLU A 136 -6.25 0.67 -1.84
CA GLU A 136 -4.97 0.77 -2.54
C GLU A 136 -4.41 -0.61 -2.98
N ILE A 137 -4.62 -1.65 -2.17
CA ILE A 137 -4.20 -3.01 -2.54
C ILE A 137 -5.10 -3.58 -3.64
N ALA A 138 -6.40 -3.30 -3.64
CA ALA A 138 -7.32 -3.73 -4.68
C ALA A 138 -6.94 -3.14 -6.05
N HIS A 139 -6.38 -1.93 -6.07
CA HIS A 139 -5.90 -1.30 -7.29
C HIS A 139 -4.81 -2.09 -8.01
N PHE A 140 -4.10 -3.00 -7.32
CA PHE A 140 -3.11 -3.85 -7.98
C PHE A 140 -3.73 -4.74 -9.06
N TRP A 141 -5.01 -5.11 -8.90
CA TRP A 141 -5.80 -5.77 -9.94
C TRP A 141 -6.57 -4.76 -10.80
N PHE A 142 -7.24 -3.78 -10.17
CA PHE A 142 -8.11 -2.80 -10.84
C PHE A 142 -7.52 -1.40 -10.83
N GLY A 143 -6.78 -1.05 -11.87
CA GLY A 143 -6.06 0.21 -12.03
C GLY A 143 -4.64 -0.05 -12.51
N ASN A 144 -3.99 -1.04 -11.92
CA ASN A 144 -2.62 -1.42 -12.25
C ASN A 144 -2.59 -2.52 -13.31
N TYR A 145 -3.08 -3.72 -12.98
CA TYR A 145 -3.10 -4.84 -13.92
C TYR A 145 -4.11 -4.63 -15.06
N VAL A 146 -5.32 -4.19 -14.71
CA VAL A 146 -6.34 -3.73 -15.67
C VAL A 146 -6.57 -2.25 -15.45
N THR A 147 -6.02 -1.41 -16.32
CA THR A 147 -6.28 0.04 -16.32
C THR A 147 -7.42 0.38 -17.28
N CYS A 148 -8.31 1.30 -16.89
CA CYS A 148 -9.26 1.91 -17.82
C CYS A 148 -8.54 2.51 -19.05
N GLN A 149 -9.17 2.43 -20.23
CA GLN A 149 -8.56 2.94 -21.46
C GLN A 149 -8.47 4.48 -21.48
N TRP A 150 -9.41 5.15 -20.82
CA TRP A 150 -9.49 6.60 -20.74
C TRP A 150 -10.21 7.05 -19.47
N TRP A 151 -9.91 8.26 -19.01
CA TRP A 151 -10.35 8.82 -17.73
C TRP A 151 -11.87 8.93 -17.56
N ASP A 152 -12.65 9.02 -18.64
CA ASP A 152 -14.12 8.96 -18.55
C ASP A 152 -14.63 7.62 -17.98
N ASN A 153 -13.77 6.58 -18.01
CA ASN A 153 -14.03 5.27 -17.42
C ASN A 153 -13.27 5.05 -16.11
N LEU A 154 -12.84 6.11 -15.42
CA LEU A 154 -12.10 6.03 -14.15
C LEU A 154 -12.83 5.19 -13.08
N TRP A 155 -14.15 5.12 -13.16
CA TRP A 155 -14.96 4.25 -12.29
C TRP A 155 -14.52 2.78 -12.32
N LEU A 156 -13.99 2.28 -13.45
CA LEU A 156 -13.45 0.91 -13.55
C LEU A 156 -12.27 0.67 -12.60
N ASN A 157 -11.52 1.73 -12.27
CA ASN A 157 -10.46 1.69 -11.28
C ASN A 157 -11.06 1.96 -9.88
N GLU A 158 -11.59 3.17 -9.69
CA GLU A 158 -11.93 3.69 -8.36
C GLU A 158 -13.14 3.00 -7.74
N ALA A 159 -14.24 2.84 -8.49
CA ALA A 159 -15.44 2.22 -7.93
C ALA A 159 -15.22 0.73 -7.66
N MET A 160 -14.41 0.06 -8.49
CA MET A 160 -14.01 -1.33 -8.25
C MET A 160 -13.15 -1.45 -6.99
N ALA A 161 -12.14 -0.60 -6.83
CA ALA A 161 -11.31 -0.60 -5.62
C ALA A 161 -12.13 -0.31 -4.36
N THR A 162 -13.05 0.66 -4.41
CA THR A 162 -13.96 0.97 -3.30
C THR A 162 -14.88 -0.20 -2.98
N TRP A 163 -15.50 -0.82 -3.98
CA TRP A 163 -16.38 -1.98 -3.75
C TRP A 163 -15.64 -3.19 -3.18
N LEU A 164 -14.38 -3.38 -3.56
CA LEU A 164 -13.53 -4.47 -3.08
C LEU A 164 -12.99 -4.24 -1.66
N SER A 165 -12.79 -2.99 -1.25
CA SER A 165 -12.08 -2.62 -0.01
C SER A 165 -12.72 -3.20 1.27
N TYR A 166 -14.03 -3.42 1.28
CA TYR A 166 -14.74 -3.98 2.43
C TYR A 166 -14.62 -5.51 2.55
N LYS A 167 -14.36 -6.20 1.43
CA LYS A 167 -14.43 -7.67 1.35
C LYS A 167 -13.41 -8.39 2.26
N PRO A 168 -12.12 -7.99 2.35
CA PRO A 168 -11.17 -8.66 3.23
C PRO A 168 -11.60 -8.67 4.70
N PHE A 169 -12.29 -7.61 5.16
CA PHE A 169 -12.68 -7.44 6.56
C PHE A 169 -13.93 -8.22 6.94
N SER A 170 -14.85 -8.44 5.99
CA SER A 170 -16.03 -9.28 6.22
C SER A 170 -15.70 -10.69 6.72
N VAL A 171 -14.52 -11.22 6.35
CA VAL A 171 -14.07 -12.58 6.73
C VAL A 171 -13.26 -12.58 8.02
N LYS A 172 -12.22 -11.73 8.11
CA LYS A 172 -11.27 -11.76 9.23
C LYS A 172 -11.66 -10.89 10.42
N TYR A 173 -12.42 -9.82 10.18
CA TYR A 173 -12.80 -8.86 11.20
C TYR A 173 -14.28 -8.48 11.12
N PRO A 174 -15.21 -9.45 11.20
CA PRO A 174 -16.64 -9.19 11.07
C PRO A 174 -17.16 -8.18 12.10
N ASP A 175 -16.56 -8.17 13.30
CA ASP A 175 -16.92 -7.25 14.39
C ASP A 175 -16.58 -5.77 14.10
N TRP A 176 -15.81 -5.49 13.04
CA TRP A 176 -15.52 -4.10 12.66
C TRP A 176 -16.70 -3.45 11.94
N ASN A 177 -17.78 -4.19 11.63
CA ASN A 177 -18.99 -3.70 10.96
C ASN A 177 -18.67 -2.87 9.70
N MET A 178 -17.65 -3.31 8.96
CA MET A 178 -17.30 -2.78 7.65
C MET A 178 -18.28 -3.36 6.65
N VAL A 179 -19.33 -2.60 6.32
CA VAL A 179 -20.34 -2.98 5.33
C VAL A 179 -20.40 -1.92 4.24
N GLU A 180 -20.70 -2.38 3.02
CA GLU A 180 -21.00 -1.54 1.85
C GLU A 180 -22.22 -0.64 2.09
#